data_AF-A0A7V4ELD8-F1
#
_entry.id   AF-A0A7V4ELD8-F1
#
_cell.length_a   1.000
_cell.length_b   1.000
_cell.length_c   1.000
_cell.angle_alpha   90.00
_cell.angle_beta   90.00
_cell.angle_gamma   90.00
#
_symmetry.space_group_name_H-M   'P 1'
#
loop_
_entity.id
_entity.type
_entity.pdbx_description
1 polymer ?
#
loop_
_entity_poly.entity_id
_entity_poly.type
_entity_poly.pdbx_seq_one_letter_code
_entity_poly.pdbx_strand_id
1 'polypeptide(L)'
;MKTRNTFTGLLLLLAFALAWVVPAQAAKTPTVLDHITAIADASVRIHDSLASDSVKDVRKNAADIVKSADAALKLAGKDKKKNAKLIDALNGVKTAAADYGKGLKKDEEIKIDAAREKFYPLSSSIIELVKDHLPEKAASKYTMFHCPMAKGYWLQTDAKKLRNPYYGSEMLECGKKAGFKDYDPAKCKCGGKHKHGATEKGKLDPHKH
;
A
#
# COMPACT_ATOMS: atom_id res chain seq x y z
N MET A 1 3.27 57.75 -67.93
CA MET A 1 2.18 58.39 -67.15
C MET A 1 1.86 57.54 -65.92
N LYS A 2 1.65 58.23 -64.78
CA LYS A 2 1.21 57.75 -63.45
C LYS A 2 2.24 57.04 -62.56
N THR A 3 3.04 57.88 -61.90
CA THR A 3 3.51 57.74 -60.52
C THR A 3 2.35 57.43 -59.57
N ARG A 4 2.50 56.42 -58.70
CA ARG A 4 1.54 56.10 -57.64
C ARG A 4 2.16 56.42 -56.28
N ASN A 5 1.44 57.28 -55.57
CA ASN A 5 1.70 57.78 -54.23
C ASN A 5 1.65 56.68 -53.16
N THR A 6 2.45 56.96 -52.13
CA THR A 6 2.54 56.39 -50.79
C THR A 6 1.20 56.20 -50.08
N PHE A 7 1.01 55.04 -49.44
CA PHE A 7 0.04 54.84 -48.37
C PHE A 7 0.76 54.24 -47.16
N THR A 8 1.00 55.08 -46.17
CA THR A 8 1.44 54.74 -44.82
C THR A 8 0.30 54.01 -44.10
N GLY A 9 0.44 52.71 -43.90
CA GLY A 9 -0.47 51.90 -43.08
C GLY A 9 0.20 51.51 -41.77
N LEU A 10 -0.09 52.25 -40.69
CA LEU A 10 0.34 51.93 -39.33
C LEU A 10 -0.59 50.84 -38.76
N LEU A 11 -0.14 49.58 -38.76
CA LEU A 11 -0.83 48.46 -38.13
C LEU A 11 -0.53 48.43 -36.63
N LEU A 12 -1.47 48.92 -35.82
CA LEU A 12 -1.48 48.75 -34.36
C LEU A 12 -2.04 47.37 -34.03
N LEU A 13 -1.17 46.39 -33.80
CA LEU A 13 -1.55 45.09 -33.24
C LEU A 13 -1.69 45.20 -31.72
N LEU A 14 -2.94 45.37 -31.25
CA LEU A 14 -3.30 45.19 -29.85
C LEU A 14 -3.32 43.69 -29.53
N ALA A 15 -2.25 43.19 -28.92
CA ALA A 15 -2.20 41.85 -28.35
C ALA A 15 -3.04 41.81 -27.05
N PHE A 16 -4.30 41.36 -27.15
CA PHE A 16 -5.11 41.00 -25.98
C PHE A 16 -4.59 39.68 -25.39
N ALA A 17 -3.68 39.76 -24.43
CA ALA A 17 -3.33 38.63 -23.58
C ALA A 17 -4.46 38.36 -22.57
N LEU A 18 -5.46 37.58 -22.98
CA LEU A 18 -6.46 37.01 -22.07
C LEU A 18 -5.79 35.92 -21.23
N ALA A 19 -5.19 36.31 -20.11
CA ALA A 19 -4.80 35.38 -19.06
C ALA A 19 -6.08 34.74 -18.48
N TRP A 20 -6.44 33.56 -18.96
CA TRP A 20 -7.44 32.73 -18.29
C TRP A 20 -6.86 32.33 -16.94
N VAL A 21 -7.33 32.99 -15.88
CA VAL A 21 -7.07 32.58 -14.50
C VAL A 21 -7.76 31.23 -14.32
N VAL A 22 -7.01 30.14 -14.46
CA VAL A 22 -7.47 28.82 -14.03
C VAL A 22 -7.61 28.87 -12.52
N PRO A 23 -8.81 28.74 -11.93
CA PRO A 23 -8.94 28.73 -10.48
C PRO A 23 -8.16 27.53 -9.95
N ALA A 24 -7.21 27.79 -9.04
CA ALA A 24 -6.48 26.74 -8.35
C ALA A 24 -7.50 25.84 -7.64
N GLN A 25 -7.66 24.61 -8.14
CA GLN A 25 -8.58 23.66 -7.53
C GLN A 25 -8.02 23.30 -6.16
N ALA A 26 -8.70 23.74 -5.09
CA ALA A 26 -8.30 23.42 -3.72
C ALA A 26 -8.20 21.90 -3.58
N ALA A 27 -6.99 21.41 -3.25
CA ALA A 27 -6.77 19.98 -3.04
C ALA A 27 -7.70 19.50 -1.91
N LYS A 28 -8.58 18.55 -2.21
CA LYS A 28 -9.46 17.96 -1.20
C LYS A 28 -8.61 17.28 -0.13
N THR A 29 -8.91 17.52 1.14
CA THR A 29 -8.24 16.89 2.27
C THR A 29 -8.39 15.36 2.19
N PRO A 30 -7.30 14.58 2.31
CA PRO A 30 -7.37 13.12 2.27
C PRO A 30 -8.28 12.55 3.34
N THR A 31 -9.05 11.53 2.97
CA THR A 31 -9.91 10.74 3.85
C THR A 31 -9.16 9.56 4.44
N VAL A 32 -9.80 8.84 5.38
CA VAL A 32 -9.26 7.58 5.91
C VAL A 32 -9.06 6.55 4.79
N LEU A 33 -9.99 6.46 3.84
CA LEU A 33 -9.90 5.52 2.72
C LEU A 33 -8.76 5.87 1.76
N ASP A 34 -8.47 7.15 1.56
CA ASP A 34 -7.32 7.59 0.77
C ASP A 34 -6.01 7.12 1.41
N HIS A 35 -5.91 7.18 2.73
CA HIS A 35 -4.74 6.68 3.47
C HIS A 35 -4.64 5.15 3.46
N ILE A 36 -5.74 4.40 3.56
CA ILE A 36 -5.70 2.93 3.40
C ILE A 36 -5.26 2.56 1.97
N THR A 37 -5.74 3.30 0.96
CA THR A 37 -5.31 3.10 -0.43
C THR A 37 -3.81 3.37 -0.58
N ALA A 38 -3.29 4.45 0.03
CA ALA A 38 -1.86 4.76 0.02
C ALA A 38 -1.00 3.69 0.71
N ILE A 39 -1.49 3.08 1.81
CA ILE A 39 -0.86 1.94 2.48
C ILE A 39 -0.74 0.75 1.51
N ALA A 40 -1.85 0.38 0.87
CA ALA A 40 -1.89 -0.75 -0.05
C ALA A 40 -0.97 -0.52 -1.27
N ASP A 41 -0.99 0.68 -1.85
CA ASP A 41 -0.10 1.05 -2.96
C ASP A 41 1.39 1.03 -2.57
N ALA A 42 1.72 1.45 -1.35
CA ALA A 42 3.10 1.36 -0.84
C ALA A 42 3.53 -0.09 -0.62
N SER A 43 2.63 -0.97 -0.18
CA SER A 43 2.87 -2.42 -0.08
C SER A 43 3.15 -3.03 -1.45
N VAL A 44 2.36 -2.67 -2.47
CA VAL A 44 2.58 -3.11 -3.86
C VAL A 44 3.96 -2.67 -4.38
N ARG A 45 4.42 -1.46 -4.04
CA ARG A 45 5.79 -1.01 -4.40
C ARG A 45 6.88 -1.82 -3.71
N ILE A 46 6.71 -2.22 -2.44
CA ILE A 46 7.64 -3.14 -1.78
C ILE A 46 7.63 -4.49 -2.50
N HIS A 47 6.45 -5.03 -2.76
CA HIS A 47 6.26 -6.25 -3.53
C HIS A 47 7.00 -6.21 -4.87
N ASP A 48 6.81 -5.15 -5.67
CA ASP A 48 7.37 -5.04 -7.02
C ASP A 48 8.90 -5.06 -6.97
N SER A 49 9.49 -4.35 -6.00
CA SER A 49 10.94 -4.36 -5.75
C SER A 49 11.45 -5.77 -5.42
N LEU A 50 10.82 -6.44 -4.44
CA LEU A 50 11.25 -7.77 -3.99
C LEU A 50 11.08 -8.84 -5.07
N ALA A 51 10.03 -8.73 -5.87
CA ALA A 51 9.79 -9.60 -7.01
C ALA A 51 10.74 -9.35 -8.19
N SER A 52 11.45 -8.22 -8.20
CA SER A 52 12.56 -7.95 -9.13
C SER A 52 13.95 -8.14 -8.51
N ASP A 53 14.05 -8.93 -7.44
CA ASP A 53 15.30 -9.17 -6.69
C ASP A 53 15.98 -7.88 -6.20
N SER A 54 15.19 -6.85 -5.93
CA SER A 54 15.67 -5.54 -5.53
C SER A 54 15.20 -5.18 -4.12
N VAL A 55 16.04 -4.46 -3.39
CA VAL A 55 15.72 -3.85 -2.09
C VAL A 55 15.55 -2.33 -2.20
N LYS A 56 15.48 -1.81 -3.43
CA LYS A 56 15.35 -0.37 -3.67
C LYS A 56 14.07 0.16 -3.03
N ASP A 57 14.21 1.25 -2.28
CA ASP A 57 13.10 1.97 -1.63
C ASP A 57 12.24 1.14 -0.66
N VAL A 58 12.59 -0.11 -0.31
CA VAL A 58 11.72 -0.95 0.55
C VAL A 58 11.53 -0.33 1.93
N ARG A 59 12.58 0.27 2.51
CA ARG A 59 12.50 0.99 3.80
C ARG A 59 11.74 2.31 3.67
N LYS A 60 11.90 3.01 2.54
CA LYS A 60 11.15 4.25 2.25
C LYS A 60 9.65 3.96 2.15
N ASN A 61 9.26 2.95 1.37
CA ASN A 61 7.87 2.55 1.24
C ASN A 61 7.28 2.06 2.57
N ALA A 62 8.05 1.35 3.40
CA ALA A 62 7.63 1.00 4.76
C ALA A 62 7.40 2.24 5.64
N ALA A 63 8.27 3.26 5.55
CA ALA A 63 8.06 4.54 6.24
C ALA A 63 6.81 5.28 5.72
N ASP A 64 6.54 5.23 4.41
CA ASP A 64 5.33 5.81 3.82
C ASP A 64 4.05 5.10 4.31
N ILE A 65 4.11 3.79 4.56
CA ILE A 65 3.02 3.03 5.20
C ILE A 65 2.80 3.53 6.63
N VAL A 66 3.85 3.66 7.44
CA VAL A 66 3.75 4.18 8.82
C VAL A 66 3.11 5.57 8.83
N LYS A 67 3.58 6.48 7.96
CA LYS A 67 3.04 7.83 7.83
C LYS A 67 1.56 7.83 7.45
N SER A 68 1.17 6.99 6.51
CA SER A 68 -0.23 6.89 6.06
C SER A 68 -1.12 6.28 7.14
N ALA A 69 -0.62 5.28 7.87
CA ALA A 69 -1.32 4.70 9.02
C ALA A 69 -1.53 5.72 10.14
N ASP A 70 -0.52 6.54 10.46
CA ASP A 70 -0.65 7.61 11.44
C ASP A 70 -1.70 8.66 11.05
N ALA A 71 -1.72 9.06 9.78
CA ALA A 71 -2.73 10.00 9.29
C ALA A 71 -4.14 9.40 9.34
N ALA A 72 -4.30 8.13 8.95
CA ALA A 72 -5.56 7.40 9.06
C ALA A 72 -6.02 7.27 10.53
N LEU A 73 -5.12 6.93 11.45
CA LEU A 73 -5.40 6.82 12.89
C LEU A 73 -5.88 8.15 13.47
N LYS A 74 -5.25 9.27 13.09
CA LYS A 74 -5.68 10.62 13.53
C LYS A 74 -7.11 10.93 13.09
N LEU A 75 -7.48 10.55 11.87
CA LEU A 75 -8.84 10.77 11.35
C LEU A 75 -9.86 9.82 11.98
N ALA A 76 -9.55 8.51 12.03
CA ALA A 76 -10.41 7.49 12.61
C ALA A 76 -10.63 7.71 14.11
N GLY A 77 -9.63 8.24 14.81
CA GLY A 77 -9.65 8.55 16.24
C GLY A 77 -10.63 9.66 16.64
N LYS A 78 -11.24 10.38 15.69
CA LYS A 78 -12.34 11.32 15.96
C LYS A 78 -13.61 10.63 16.46
N ASP A 79 -13.80 9.37 16.08
CA ASP A 79 -14.88 8.50 16.57
C ASP A 79 -14.33 7.11 16.89
N LYS A 80 -13.64 7.00 18.03
CA LYS A 80 -12.95 5.78 18.46
C LYS A 80 -13.91 4.60 18.65
N LYS A 81 -15.13 4.87 19.12
CA LYS A 81 -16.12 3.81 19.38
C LYS A 81 -16.57 3.17 18.07
N LYS A 82 -16.92 3.99 17.07
CA LYS A 82 -17.31 3.50 15.75
C LYS A 82 -16.17 2.83 15.01
N ASN A 83 -14.95 3.35 15.15
CA ASN A 83 -13.79 2.91 14.38
C ASN A 83 -12.85 1.96 15.12
N ALA A 84 -13.27 1.35 16.24
CA ALA A 84 -12.37 0.53 17.08
C ALA A 84 -11.60 -0.54 16.28
N LYS A 85 -12.29 -1.35 15.46
CA LYS A 85 -11.68 -2.39 14.62
C LYS A 85 -10.70 -1.82 13.59
N LEU A 86 -11.07 -0.70 12.95
CA LEU A 86 -10.21 -0.02 11.98
C LEU A 86 -8.95 0.55 12.65
N ILE A 87 -9.09 1.13 13.84
CA ILE A 87 -7.96 1.63 14.63
C ILE A 87 -7.02 0.49 14.99
N ASP A 88 -7.55 -0.67 15.40
CA ASP A 88 -6.74 -1.85 15.72
C ASP A 88 -5.98 -2.37 14.48
N ALA A 89 -6.66 -2.48 13.32
CA ALA A 89 -6.04 -2.89 12.06
C ALA A 89 -4.93 -1.91 11.62
N LEU A 90 -5.19 -0.60 11.69
CA LEU A 90 -4.21 0.43 11.37
C LEU A 90 -2.99 0.40 12.31
N ASN A 91 -3.20 0.13 13.61
CA ASN A 91 -2.10 -0.04 14.56
C ASN A 91 -1.25 -1.28 14.24
N GLY A 92 -1.87 -2.38 13.81
CA GLY A 92 -1.14 -3.58 13.36
C GLY A 92 -0.28 -3.32 12.14
N VAL A 93 -0.87 -2.71 11.11
CA VAL A 93 -0.13 -2.30 9.90
C VAL A 93 1.01 -1.35 10.23
N LYS A 94 0.77 -0.33 11.09
CA LYS A 94 1.81 0.60 11.53
C LYS A 94 2.96 -0.13 12.20
N THR A 95 2.64 -1.06 13.11
CA THR A 95 3.64 -1.86 13.84
C THR A 95 4.44 -2.73 12.88
N ALA A 96 3.76 -3.50 12.02
CA ALA A 96 4.40 -4.38 11.05
C ALA A 96 5.31 -3.60 10.07
N ALA A 97 4.88 -2.42 9.61
CA ALA A 97 5.68 -1.58 8.73
C ALA A 97 6.89 -0.96 9.45
N ALA A 98 6.73 -0.55 10.71
CA ALA A 98 7.84 -0.07 11.52
C ALA A 98 8.86 -1.19 11.79
N ASP A 99 8.40 -2.39 12.10
CA ASP A 99 9.25 -3.56 12.34
C ASP A 99 9.95 -4.03 11.07
N TYR A 100 9.28 -3.93 9.91
CA TYR A 100 9.91 -4.12 8.61
C TYR A 100 11.08 -3.14 8.42
N GLY A 101 10.82 -1.83 8.57
CA GLY A 101 11.84 -0.80 8.35
C GLY A 101 13.02 -0.84 9.34
N LYS A 102 12.76 -1.20 10.61
CA LYS A 102 13.76 -1.35 11.68
C LYS A 102 14.51 -2.68 11.62
N GLY A 103 13.85 -3.74 11.16
CA GLY A 103 14.42 -5.08 11.04
C GLY A 103 15.40 -5.23 9.87
N LEU A 104 15.49 -4.23 9.00
CA LEU A 104 16.44 -4.17 7.89
C LEU A 104 17.62 -3.26 8.21
N LYS A 105 18.78 -3.60 7.63
CA LYS A 105 19.95 -2.71 7.56
C LYS A 105 19.61 -1.45 6.75
N LYS A 106 20.53 -0.49 6.67
CA LYS A 106 20.31 0.72 5.87
C LYS A 106 20.81 0.49 4.45
N ASP A 107 20.17 1.16 3.50
CA ASP A 107 20.65 1.39 2.14
C ASP A 107 21.23 0.13 1.46
N GLU A 108 22.46 0.15 0.99
CA GLU A 108 23.08 -0.94 0.23
C GLU A 108 23.37 -2.20 1.05
N GLU A 109 23.30 -2.12 2.39
CA GLU A 109 23.54 -3.26 3.28
C GLU A 109 22.31 -4.16 3.47
N ILE A 110 21.16 -3.80 2.89
CA ILE A 110 19.93 -4.60 3.00
C ILE A 110 20.10 -5.92 2.25
N LYS A 111 20.06 -7.02 2.99
CA LYS A 111 20.00 -8.38 2.45
C LYS A 111 18.59 -8.67 1.90
N ILE A 112 18.50 -9.12 0.66
CA ILE A 112 17.22 -9.43 0.00
C ILE A 112 16.39 -10.48 0.78
N ASP A 113 17.02 -11.52 1.29
CA ASP A 113 16.33 -12.57 2.05
C ASP A 113 15.72 -12.03 3.35
N ALA A 114 16.41 -11.11 4.02
CA ALA A 114 15.87 -10.45 5.21
C ALA A 114 14.67 -9.56 4.85
N ALA A 115 14.73 -8.85 3.72
CA ALA A 115 13.63 -8.04 3.23
C ALA A 115 12.40 -8.89 2.85
N ARG A 116 12.61 -10.08 2.28
CA ARG A 116 11.56 -11.07 1.97
C ARG A 116 10.95 -11.68 3.22
N GLU A 117 11.77 -12.11 4.17
CA GLU A 117 11.31 -12.71 5.42
C GLU A 117 10.48 -11.72 6.25
N LYS A 118 10.89 -10.46 6.32
CA LYS A 118 10.10 -9.43 7.00
C LYS A 118 8.84 -9.04 6.23
N PHE A 119 8.75 -9.32 4.93
CA PHE A 119 7.58 -8.96 4.14
C PHE A 119 6.34 -9.78 4.48
N TYR A 120 6.48 -11.03 4.96
CA TYR A 120 5.35 -11.88 5.33
C TYR A 120 4.37 -11.22 6.32
N PRO A 121 4.78 -10.80 7.53
CA PRO A 121 3.86 -10.16 8.49
C PRO A 121 3.32 -8.82 7.98
N LEU A 122 4.15 -8.03 7.27
CA LEU A 122 3.71 -6.75 6.69
C LEU A 122 2.59 -6.96 5.67
N SER A 123 2.81 -7.84 4.70
CA SER A 123 1.84 -8.19 3.67
C SER A 123 0.53 -8.70 4.29
N SER A 124 0.63 -9.57 5.29
CA SER A 124 -0.50 -10.11 6.05
C SER A 124 -1.39 -9.00 6.63
N SER A 125 -0.80 -8.09 7.40
CA SER A 125 -1.54 -7.02 8.06
C SER A 125 -2.25 -6.08 7.07
N ILE A 126 -1.64 -5.86 5.90
CA ILE A 126 -2.19 -4.98 4.87
C ILE A 126 -3.32 -5.69 4.12
N ILE A 127 -3.21 -6.99 3.87
CA ILE A 127 -4.31 -7.79 3.31
C ILE A 127 -5.54 -7.74 4.22
N GLU A 128 -5.36 -7.92 5.53
CA GLU A 128 -6.47 -7.82 6.51
C GLU A 128 -7.11 -6.42 6.49
N LEU A 129 -6.28 -5.36 6.52
CA LEU A 129 -6.77 -3.98 6.43
C LEU A 129 -7.57 -3.73 5.13
N VAL A 130 -7.06 -4.16 3.98
CA VAL A 130 -7.74 -3.98 2.68
C VAL A 130 -9.05 -4.78 2.64
N LYS A 131 -9.00 -6.04 3.05
CA LYS A 131 -10.15 -6.95 3.06
C LYS A 131 -11.30 -6.43 3.90
N ASP A 132 -11.01 -5.90 5.09
CA ASP A 132 -12.04 -5.58 6.08
C ASP A 132 -12.49 -4.11 6.05
N HIS A 133 -11.67 -3.21 5.48
CA HIS A 133 -11.92 -1.76 5.58
C HIS A 133 -11.91 -0.98 4.26
N LEU A 134 -11.47 -1.59 3.15
CA LEU A 134 -11.57 -0.94 1.85
C LEU A 134 -12.89 -1.36 1.16
N PRO A 135 -13.70 -0.40 0.67
CA PRO A 135 -14.91 -0.74 -0.07
C PRO A 135 -14.59 -1.59 -1.30
N GLU A 136 -15.49 -2.51 -1.68
CA GLU A 136 -15.28 -3.48 -2.76
C GLU A 136 -14.76 -2.84 -4.06
N LYS A 137 -15.34 -1.71 -4.48
CA LYS A 137 -14.90 -0.96 -5.66
C LYS A 137 -13.42 -0.55 -5.57
N ALA A 138 -12.97 -0.08 -4.42
CA ALA A 138 -11.58 0.30 -4.21
C ALA A 138 -10.67 -0.94 -4.03
N ALA A 139 -11.16 -1.98 -3.35
CA ALA A 139 -10.43 -3.25 -3.17
C ALA A 139 -10.19 -3.98 -4.50
N SER A 140 -11.10 -3.82 -5.47
CA SER A 140 -10.99 -4.46 -6.80
C SER A 140 -9.74 -4.07 -7.60
N LYS A 141 -9.05 -2.98 -7.22
CA LYS A 141 -7.75 -2.59 -7.77
C LYS A 141 -6.65 -3.62 -7.45
N TYR A 142 -6.79 -4.36 -6.37
CA TYR A 142 -5.77 -5.29 -5.87
C TYR A 142 -6.21 -6.73 -6.10
N THR A 143 -5.35 -7.51 -6.72
CA THR A 143 -5.46 -8.96 -6.78
C THR A 143 -4.59 -9.57 -5.70
N MET A 144 -5.19 -10.42 -4.87
CA MET A 144 -4.45 -11.21 -3.88
C MET A 144 -3.92 -12.48 -4.54
N PHE A 145 -2.67 -12.80 -4.25
CA PHE A 145 -2.02 -14.05 -4.66
C PHE A 145 -1.51 -14.81 -3.44
N HIS A 146 -1.31 -16.11 -3.61
CA HIS A 146 -0.77 -17.00 -2.59
C HIS A 146 0.25 -17.96 -3.22
N CYS A 147 1.40 -18.11 -2.56
CA CYS A 147 2.40 -19.12 -2.91
C CYS A 147 2.41 -20.20 -1.81
N PRO A 148 2.00 -21.46 -2.11
CA PRO A 148 1.95 -22.53 -1.11
C PRO A 148 3.34 -22.97 -0.62
N MET A 149 4.40 -22.80 -1.43
CA MET A 149 5.78 -23.11 -1.04
C MET A 149 6.33 -22.09 -0.05
N ALA A 150 6.17 -20.80 -0.37
CA ALA A 150 6.50 -19.71 0.53
C ALA A 150 5.61 -19.74 1.79
N LYS A 151 4.38 -20.24 1.66
CA LYS A 151 3.27 -20.04 2.60
C LYS A 151 3.07 -18.54 2.84
N GLY A 152 2.93 -17.78 1.76
CA GLY A 152 2.86 -16.31 1.78
C GLY A 152 1.79 -15.76 0.86
N TYR A 153 1.14 -14.68 1.28
CA TYR A 153 0.13 -13.96 0.51
C TYR A 153 0.60 -12.55 0.21
N TRP A 154 0.23 -12.00 -0.94
CA TRP A 154 0.51 -10.60 -1.29
C TRP A 154 -0.57 -9.97 -2.15
N LEU A 155 -0.56 -8.64 -2.21
CA LEU A 155 -1.37 -7.85 -3.12
C LEU A 155 -0.52 -7.37 -4.30
N GLN A 156 -1.12 -7.40 -5.48
CA GLN A 156 -0.55 -6.88 -6.72
C GLN A 156 -1.66 -6.20 -7.53
N THR A 157 -1.33 -5.19 -8.34
CA THR A 157 -2.30 -4.49 -9.20
C THR A 157 -2.49 -5.14 -10.57
N ASP A 158 -1.42 -5.69 -11.18
CA ASP A 158 -1.55 -6.47 -12.42
C ASP A 158 -2.08 -7.87 -12.12
N ALA A 159 -3.31 -8.18 -12.51
CA ALA A 159 -3.89 -9.50 -12.29
C ALA A 159 -3.38 -10.57 -13.26
N LYS A 160 -2.72 -10.20 -14.36
CA LYS A 160 -2.36 -11.10 -15.47
C LYS A 160 -0.97 -11.71 -15.33
N LYS A 161 -0.03 -10.99 -14.74
CA LYS A 161 1.37 -11.41 -14.63
C LYS A 161 1.73 -11.62 -13.17
N LEU A 162 1.52 -12.82 -12.65
CA LEU A 162 1.90 -13.15 -11.26
C LEU A 162 3.39 -12.90 -11.07
N ARG A 163 3.76 -12.14 -10.03
CA ARG A 163 5.15 -11.92 -9.64
C ARG A 163 5.31 -12.26 -8.16
N ASN A 164 6.14 -13.25 -7.84
CA ASN A 164 6.32 -13.72 -6.48
C ASN A 164 7.39 -12.89 -5.75
N PRO A 165 7.03 -12.11 -4.71
CA PRO A 165 7.99 -11.27 -3.99
C PRO A 165 8.95 -12.08 -3.11
N TYR A 166 8.58 -13.31 -2.73
CA TYR A 166 9.33 -14.14 -1.80
C TYR A 166 10.48 -14.92 -2.44
N TYR A 167 10.42 -15.10 -3.76
CA TYR A 167 11.45 -15.83 -4.51
C TYR A 167 12.04 -15.03 -5.68
N GLY A 168 11.41 -13.91 -6.09
CA GLY A 168 11.91 -13.10 -7.19
C GLY A 168 12.11 -13.89 -8.47
N SER A 169 13.21 -13.66 -9.20
CA SER A 169 13.46 -14.32 -10.48
C SER A 169 13.56 -15.85 -10.40
N GLU A 170 13.92 -16.43 -9.25
CA GLU A 170 14.06 -17.88 -9.12
C GLU A 170 12.73 -18.63 -9.32
N MET A 171 11.63 -18.04 -8.84
CA MET A 171 10.28 -18.63 -8.94
C MET A 171 9.22 -17.54 -9.11
N LEU A 172 9.45 -16.63 -10.06
CA LEU A 172 8.65 -15.42 -10.23
C LEU A 172 7.17 -15.72 -10.46
N GLU A 173 6.87 -16.80 -11.17
CA GLU A 173 5.49 -17.20 -11.51
C GLU A 173 4.91 -18.23 -10.53
N CYS A 174 5.60 -18.57 -9.44
CA CYS A 174 5.10 -19.52 -8.46
C CYS A 174 4.02 -18.89 -7.57
N GLY A 175 2.78 -19.33 -7.74
CA GLY A 175 1.66 -18.98 -6.90
C GLY A 175 0.34 -19.16 -7.63
N LYS A 176 -0.74 -18.71 -7.00
CA LYS A 176 -2.07 -18.68 -7.60
C LYS A 176 -2.85 -17.47 -7.11
N LYS A 177 -3.75 -16.97 -7.94
CA LYS A 177 -4.75 -15.98 -7.53
C LYS A 177 -5.59 -16.57 -6.40
N ALA A 178 -5.86 -15.75 -5.38
CA ALA A 178 -6.67 -16.12 -4.22
C ALA A 178 -7.75 -15.06 -4.01
N GLY A 179 -8.96 -15.47 -3.62
CA GLY A 179 -9.98 -14.54 -3.18
C GLY A 179 -9.73 -14.10 -1.74
N PHE A 180 -10.12 -12.89 -1.36
CA PHE A 180 -10.03 -12.42 0.03
C PHE A 180 -10.76 -13.34 1.03
N LYS A 181 -11.78 -14.07 0.57
CA LYS A 181 -12.49 -15.10 1.36
C LYS A 181 -11.64 -16.35 1.64
N ASP A 182 -10.63 -16.61 0.81
CA ASP A 182 -9.74 -17.77 0.90
C ASP A 182 -8.47 -17.43 1.72
N TYR A 183 -8.35 -16.18 2.19
CA TYR A 183 -7.25 -15.74 3.03
C TYR A 183 -7.29 -16.42 4.40
N ASP A 184 -6.18 -17.07 4.76
CA ASP A 184 -6.01 -17.75 6.04
C ASP A 184 -4.64 -17.37 6.64
N PRO A 185 -4.59 -16.42 7.59
CA PRO A 185 -3.33 -15.98 8.19
C PRO A 185 -2.64 -17.09 8.99
N ALA A 186 -3.39 -18.10 9.49
CA ALA A 186 -2.82 -19.21 10.26
C ALA A 186 -2.02 -20.18 9.39
N LYS A 187 -2.28 -20.21 8.07
CA LYS A 187 -1.53 -21.05 7.12
C LYS A 187 -0.31 -20.35 6.52
N CYS A 188 -0.10 -19.08 6.85
CA CYS A 188 1.01 -18.28 6.33
C CYS A 188 2.22 -18.30 7.29
N LYS A 189 3.45 -18.13 6.76
CA LYS A 189 4.65 -17.71 7.52
C LYS A 189 4.56 -16.24 8.00
N CYS A 190 3.36 -15.69 8.09
CA CYS A 190 3.07 -14.29 8.41
C CYS A 190 3.33 -13.91 9.87
N GLY A 191 4.04 -14.74 10.64
CA GLY A 191 4.23 -14.57 12.08
C GLY A 191 2.95 -14.92 12.84
N GLY A 192 2.88 -16.15 13.36
CA GLY A 192 1.81 -16.55 14.26
C GLY A 192 1.80 -15.65 15.51
N LYS A 193 0.64 -15.04 15.78
CA LYS A 193 0.31 -14.18 16.94
C LYS A 193 0.55 -12.66 16.80
N HIS A 194 0.16 -12.04 15.70
CA HIS A 194 -0.44 -10.70 15.84
C HIS A 194 -1.89 -10.91 16.32
N LYS A 195 -2.08 -11.10 17.64
CA LYS A 195 -3.42 -11.11 18.23
C LYS A 195 -3.98 -9.70 18.11
N HIS A 196 -4.62 -9.41 16.98
CA HIS A 196 -5.60 -8.35 16.89
C HIS A 196 -6.77 -8.72 17.81
N GLY A 197 -6.78 -8.14 19.02
CA GLY A 197 -7.98 -8.00 19.84
C GLY A 197 -8.80 -9.27 20.11
N ALA A 198 -8.19 -10.28 20.74
CA ALA A 198 -8.97 -11.26 21.51
C ALA A 198 -8.39 -11.31 22.93
N THR A 199 -9.10 -10.69 23.87
CA THR A 199 -9.00 -11.04 25.28
C THR A 199 -9.37 -12.52 25.42
N GLU A 200 -8.38 -13.40 25.47
CA GLU A 200 -8.57 -14.76 25.98
C GLU A 200 -8.75 -14.66 27.50
N LYS A 201 -10.00 -14.48 27.93
CA LYS A 201 -10.41 -14.94 29.25
C LYS A 201 -10.75 -16.42 29.16
N GLY A 202 -9.83 -17.25 29.67
CA GLY A 202 -10.10 -18.50 30.39
C GLY A 202 -10.72 -19.68 29.63
N LYS A 203 -9.97 -20.78 29.54
CA LYS A 203 -10.23 -21.98 30.37
C LYS A 203 -9.03 -22.95 30.24
N LEU A 204 -8.24 -23.09 31.29
CA LEU A 204 -7.48 -24.32 31.51
C LEU A 204 -8.51 -25.40 31.86
N ASP A 205 -8.50 -26.49 31.11
CA ASP A 205 -9.27 -27.68 31.38
C ASP A 205 -8.44 -28.56 32.32
N PRO A 206 -8.84 -28.79 33.59
CA PRO A 206 -8.05 -29.56 34.55
C PRO A 206 -8.23 -31.08 34.43
N HIS A 207 -8.85 -31.58 33.36
CA HIS A 207 -9.04 -33.02 33.15
C HIS A 207 -8.55 -33.48 31.78
N LYS A 208 -7.22 -33.57 31.63
CA LYS A 208 -6.62 -34.60 30.78
C LYS A 208 -5.55 -35.32 31.60
N HIS A 209 -5.82 -36.60 31.82
CA HIS A 209 -4.97 -37.58 32.49
C HIS A 209 -3.62 -37.72 31.79
#